data_AF-A0A2H9QID0-F1
#
_entry.id   AF-A0A2H9QID0-F1
#
_cell.length_a   1.000
_cell.length_b   1.000
_cell.length_c   1.000
_cell.angle_alpha   90.00
_cell.angle_beta   90.00
_cell.angle_gamma   90.00
#
_symmetry.space_group_name_H-M   'P 1'
#
loop_
_entity.id
_entity.type
_entity.pdbx_description
1 polymer ?
#
loop_
_entity_poly.entity_id
_entity_poly.type
_entity_poly.pdbx_seq_one_letter_code
_entity_poly.pdbx_strand_id
1 'polypeptide(L)' 'MKFVQGEAAIKSGNYIVISDVHIGFEEKLEEKGYTIPEQTQNVTDRLKELRKIAENLIILGDLKHSINIR' A
#
# COMPACT_ATOMS: atom_id res chain seq x y z
N MET A 1 2.42 -12.08 16.87
CA MET A 1 2.59 -11.49 15.52
C MET A 1 3.26 -12.50 14.61
N LYS A 2 2.90 -12.53 13.33
CA LYS A 2 3.52 -13.38 12.29
C LYS A 2 3.74 -12.57 11.03
N PHE A 3 4.88 -12.74 10.37
CA PHE A 3 5.12 -12.17 9.04
C PHE A 3 4.27 -12.90 8.00
N VAL A 4 3.77 -12.16 7.02
CA VAL A 4 3.06 -12.72 5.86
C VAL A 4 4.08 -12.99 4.77
N GLN A 5 4.20 -14.25 4.36
CA GLN A 5 5.20 -14.64 3.35
C GLN A 5 4.92 -13.95 2.02
N GLY A 6 5.96 -13.38 1.39
CA GLY A 6 5.86 -12.69 0.10
C GLY A 6 5.29 -11.27 0.17
N GLU A 7 4.90 -10.81 1.35
CA GLU A 7 4.26 -9.51 1.52
C GLU A 7 4.93 -8.71 2.64
N ALA A 8 4.98 -7.38 2.47
CA ALA A 8 5.46 -6.46 3.49
C ALA A 8 4.36 -6.22 4.55
N ALA A 9 3.91 -7.29 5.19
CA ALA A 9 2.78 -7.27 6.12
C ALA A 9 3.00 -8.14 7.36
N ILE A 10 2.40 -7.74 8.47
CA ILE A 10 2.37 -8.51 9.73
C ILE A 10 0.93 -8.84 10.09
N LYS A 11 0.65 -10.11 10.38
CA LYS A 11 -0.61 -10.55 10.99
C LYS A 11 -0.50 -10.55 12.51
N SER A 12 -1.43 -9.87 13.18
CA SER A 12 -1.58 -9.85 14.64
C SER A 12 -3.04 -10.08 15.01
N GLY A 13 -3.39 -11.27 15.51
CA GLY A 13 -4.78 -11.64 15.75
C GLY A 13 -5.61 -11.58 14.46
N ASN A 14 -6.71 -10.81 14.51
CA ASN A 14 -7.62 -10.55 13.37
C ASN A 14 -7.23 -9.30 12.56
N TYR A 15 -6.03 -8.75 12.79
CA TYR A 15 -5.50 -7.61 12.07
C TYR A 15 -4.37 -8.05 11.14
N ILE A 16 -4.34 -7.45 9.96
CA ILE A 16 -3.16 -7.39 9.11
C ILE A 16 -2.67 -5.95 9.06
N VAL A 17 -1.38 -5.75 9.27
CA VAL A 17 -0.75 -4.44 9.41
C VAL A 17 0.27 -4.28 8.30
N ILE A 18 0.18 -3.18 7.56
CA ILE A 18 1.14 -2.73 6.56
C ILE A 18 1.57 -1.29 6.85
N SER A 19 2.61 -0.82 6.17
CA SER A 19 3.13 0.55 6.33
C SER A 19 3.51 1.19 5.01
N ASP A 20 3.49 2.52 4.96
CA ASP A 20 4.13 3.37 3.94
C ASP A 20 3.83 2.94 2.48
N VAL A 21 2.55 2.91 2.13
CA VAL A 21 2.08 2.48 0.81
C VAL A 21 2.43 3.51 -0.28
N HIS A 22 2.34 4.81 0.04
CA HIS A 22 2.63 5.93 -0.88
C HIS A 22 1.98 5.81 -2.28
N ILE A 23 0.67 5.56 -2.35
CA ILE A 23 -0.06 5.57 -3.62
C ILE A 23 0.14 6.91 -4.35
N GLY A 24 0.42 6.86 -5.66
CA GLY A 24 0.63 8.05 -6.50
C GLY A 24 2.05 8.62 -6.42
N PHE A 25 3.02 7.85 -5.89
CA PHE A 25 4.43 8.25 -5.93
C PHE A 25 4.97 8.34 -7.37
N GLU A 26 4.39 7.57 -8.30
CA GLU A 26 4.71 7.61 -9.72
C GLU A 26 4.62 9.02 -10.32
N GLU A 27 3.59 9.80 -9.97
CA GLU A 27 3.40 11.18 -10.47
C GLU A 27 4.60 12.08 -10.15
N LYS A 28 5.17 11.94 -8.95
CA LYS A 28 6.35 12.71 -8.53
C LYS A 28 7.62 12.29 -9.26
N LEU A 29 7.71 11.03 -9.68
CA LEU A 29 8.82 10.58 -10.51
C LEU A 29 8.67 11.09 -11.94
N GLU A 30 7.44 11.15 -12.46
CA GLU A 30 7.13 11.76 -13.76
C GLU A 30 7.48 13.25 -13.79
N GLU A 31 7.19 14.01 -12.73
CA GLU A 31 7.61 15.41 -12.58
C GLU A 31 9.14 15.60 -12.67
N LYS A 32 9.91 14.55 -12.34
CA LYS A 32 11.38 14.54 -12.41
C LYS A 32 11.91 14.02 -13.75
N GLY A 33 11.03 13.70 -14.70
CA GLY A 33 11.39 13.21 -16.03
C GLY A 33 11.51 11.69 -16.14
N TYR A 34 11.09 10.92 -15.13
CA TYR A 34 11.04 9.45 -15.21
C TYR A 34 9.67 8.97 -15.67
N THR A 35 9.59 8.14 -16.70
CA THR A 35 8.32 7.49 -17.08
C THR A 35 8.16 6.19 -16.30
N ILE A 36 7.19 6.17 -15.37
CA ILE A 36 6.86 5.00 -14.55
C ILE A 36 5.43 4.57 -14.88
N PRO A 37 5.17 3.29 -15.20
CA PRO A 37 3.81 2.83 -15.40
C PRO A 37 2.97 2.99 -14.12
N GLU A 38 1.70 3.37 -14.25
CA GLU A 38 0.76 3.47 -13.13
C GLU A 38 0.79 2.21 -12.24
N GLN A 39 1.08 2.39 -10.95
CA GLN A 39 1.18 1.27 -9.99
C GLN A 39 -0.02 1.18 -9.06
N THR A 40 -0.85 2.22 -9.03
CA THR A 40 -2.01 2.34 -8.14
C THR A 40 -2.93 1.12 -8.18
N GLN A 41 -3.23 0.58 -9.36
CA GLN A 41 -4.06 -0.61 -9.51
C GLN A 41 -3.38 -1.88 -8.92
N ASN A 42 -2.10 -2.08 -9.21
CA ASN A 42 -1.33 -3.23 -8.69
C ASN A 42 -1.28 -3.23 -7.16
N VAL A 43 -1.03 -2.06 -6.56
CA VAL A 43 -1.02 -1.90 -5.10
C VAL A 43 -2.41 -2.19 -4.54
N THR A 44 -3.46 -1.63 -5.15
CA THR A 44 -4.84 -1.83 -4.71
C THR A 44 -5.23 -3.31 -4.70
N ASP A 45 -4.86 -4.07 -5.72
CA ASP A 45 -5.19 -5.48 -5.80
C ASP A 45 -4.41 -6.31 -4.76
N ARG A 46 -3.14 -5.98 -4.49
CA ARG A 46 -2.40 -6.59 -3.36
C ARG A 46 -3.06 -6.32 -2.02
N LEU A 47 -3.54 -5.08 -1.78
CA LEU A 47 -4.27 -4.73 -0.54
C LEU A 47 -5.57 -5.53 -0.40
N LYS A 48 -6.29 -5.77 -1.49
CA LYS A 48 -7.50 -6.62 -1.49
C LYS A 48 -7.17 -8.07 -1.12
N GLU A 49 -6.07 -8.62 -1.63
CA GLU A 49 -5.63 -9.97 -1.25
C GLU A 49 -5.23 -10.03 0.23
N LEU A 50 -4.48 -9.04 0.73
CA LEU A 50 -4.12 -8.96 2.15
C LEU A 50 -5.35 -8.88 3.07
N ARG A 51 -6.39 -8.13 2.67
CA ARG A 51 -7.67 -8.06 3.40
C ARG A 51 -8.36 -9.42 3.51
N LYS A 52 -8.12 -10.39 2.61
CA LYS A 52 -8.71 -11.73 2.74
C LYS A 52 -8.07 -12.56 3.86
N ILE A 53 -6.88 -12.18 4.32
CA ILE A 53 -6.09 -12.93 5.32
C ILE A 53 -6.54 -12.60 6.76
N ALA A 54 -7.16 -11.44 6.97
CA ALA A 54 -7.60 -10.97 8.28
C ALA A 54 -8.82 -10.06 8.15
N GLU A 55 -9.66 -10.03 9.18
CA GLU A 55 -10.91 -9.25 9.20
C GLU A 55 -10.66 -7.73 9.09
N ASN A 56 -9.54 -7.26 9.64
CA ASN A 56 -9.19 -5.85 9.72
C ASN A 56 -7.84 -5.59 9.03
N LEU A 57 -7.79 -4.59 8.15
CA LEU A 57 -6.56 -4.07 7.56
C LEU A 57 -6.21 -2.74 8.24
N ILE A 58 -5.00 -2.66 8.80
CA ILE A 58 -4.42 -1.45 9.37
C ILE A 58 -3.28 -1.01 8.47
N ILE A 59 -3.29 0.27 8.09
CA ILE A 59 -2.20 0.93 7.38
C ILE A 59 -1.59 1.92 8.36
N LEU A 60 -0.35 1.68 8.78
CA LEU A 60 0.40 2.55 9.66
C LEU A 60 1.28 3.46 8.79
N GLY A 61 1.22 4.78 8.97
CA GLY A 61 1.97 5.71 8.12
C GLY A 61 1.24 6.08 6.84
N ASP A 62 2.00 6.40 5.79
CA ASP A 62 1.47 7.13 4.64
C ASP A 62 0.75 6.23 3.63
N LEU A 63 -0.56 6.44 3.49
CA LEU A 63 -1.34 5.75 2.47
C LEU A 63 -1.09 6.33 1.07
N LYS A 64 -1.13 7.65 0.93
CA LYS A 64 -1.03 8.36 -0.35
C LYS A 64 0.16 9.30 -0.32
N HIS A 65 0.84 9.43 -1.46
CA HIS A 65 2.01 10.30 -1.57
C HIS A 65 1.65 11.79 -1.43
N SER A 66 0.50 12.20 -1.98
CA SER A 66 -0.03 13.54 -1.82
C SER A 66 -1.55 13.52 -1.77
N ILE A 67 -2.14 14.27 -0.85
CA ILE A 67 -3.59 14.52 -0.84
C ILE A 67 -3.78 15.89 -1.50
N ASN A 68 -4.04 15.90 -2.80
CA ASN A 68 -4.53 17.10 -3.47
C ASN A 68 -6.01 17.26 -3.12
N ILE A 69 -6.32 18.15 -2.17
CA ILE A 69 -7.68 18.64 -1.94
C ILE A 69 -7.91 19.71 -3.00
N ARG A 70 -8.44 19.32 -4.16
CA ARG A 70 -9.03 20.26 -5.12
C ARG A 70 -10.49 20.45 -4.79
#